data_AF-A0A3A5XDH2-F1
#
_entry.id   AF-A0A3A5XDH2-F1
#
_cell.length_a   1.000
_cell.length_b   1.000
_cell.length_c   1.000
_cell.angle_alpha   90.00
_cell.angle_beta   90.00
_cell.angle_gamma   90.00
#
_symmetry.space_group_name_H-M   'P 1'
#
loop_
_entity.id
_entity.type
_entity.pdbx_description
1 polymer ?
#
loop_
_entity_poly.entity_id
_entity_poly.type
_entity_poly.pdbx_seq_one_letter_code
_entity_poly.pdbx_strand_id
1 'polypeptide(L)' 'MQSLNKNGVSITQTPGEEKFVKCRLSAFKGQTFYQYDYRHTDMELFCTVAKTLDECRRRRDEWLAKKERSNNK' A
#
# COMPACT_ATOMS: atom_id res chain seq x y z
N MET A 1 5.97 11.28 -9.19
CA MET A 1 4.59 11.18 -8.70
C MET A 1 4.63 10.90 -7.22
N GLN A 2 4.03 11.76 -6.39
CA GLN A 2 3.95 11.55 -4.94
C GLN A 2 2.74 10.62 -4.67
N SER A 3 2.90 9.58 -3.84
CA SER A 3 1.77 8.73 -3.42
C SER A 3 0.97 9.34 -2.27
N LEU A 4 1.59 10.26 -1.52
CA LEU A 4 1.05 10.90 -0.33
C LEU A 4 0.97 12.42 -0.50
N ASN A 5 -0.01 13.07 0.12
CA ASN A 5 -0.06 14.52 0.26
C ASN A 5 0.90 15.00 1.36
N LYS A 6 1.02 16.32 1.55
CA LYS A 6 1.88 16.95 2.57
C LYS A 6 1.67 16.47 4.01
N ASN A 7 0.54 15.80 4.30
CA ASN A 7 0.20 15.26 5.61
C ASN A 7 0.47 13.74 5.71
N GLY A 8 1.10 13.13 4.70
CA GLY A 8 1.36 11.68 4.67
C GLY A 8 0.12 10.85 4.34
N VAL A 9 -0.94 11.46 3.80
CA VAL A 9 -2.19 10.76 3.45
C VAL A 9 -2.19 10.40 1.96
N SER A 10 -2.57 9.17 1.64
CA SER A 10 -2.62 8.68 0.26
C SER A 10 -3.52 9.54 -0.63
N ILE A 11 -2.99 10.00 -1.77
CA ILE A 11 -3.76 10.77 -2.77
C ILE A 11 -4.43 9.88 -3.82
N THR A 12 -4.33 8.56 -3.64
CA THR A 12 -4.88 7.56 -4.54
C THR A 12 -6.40 7.67 -4.52
N GLN A 13 -6.97 8.31 -5.55
CA GLN A 13 -8.40 8.58 -5.69
C GLN A 13 -9.07 7.57 -6.60
N THR A 14 -8.33 6.98 -7.54
CA THR A 14 -8.90 6.06 -8.52
C THR A 14 -9.03 4.67 -7.92
N PRO A 15 -10.22 4.05 -7.97
CA PRO A 15 -10.40 2.64 -7.62
C PRO A 15 -9.46 1.72 -8.39
N GLY A 16 -8.81 0.79 -7.69
CA GLY A 16 -7.88 -0.18 -8.28
C GLY A 16 -6.47 0.36 -8.55
N GLU A 17 -6.21 1.63 -8.23
CA GLU A 17 -4.89 2.23 -8.46
C GLU A 17 -3.90 1.87 -7.34
N GLU A 18 -2.68 1.55 -7.75
CA GLU A 18 -1.51 1.28 -6.90
C GLU A 18 -0.58 2.49 -6.93
N LYS A 19 -0.18 3.00 -5.76
CA LYS A 19 0.84 4.04 -5.62
C LYS A 19 1.88 3.64 -4.60
N PHE A 20 3.14 3.99 -4.85
CA PHE A 20 4.22 3.72 -3.90
C PHE A 20 5.28 4.81 -3.88
N VAL A 21 5.92 4.95 -2.73
CA VAL A 21 7.07 5.84 -2.51
C VAL A 21 8.21 5.05 -1.89
N LYS A 22 9.40 5.23 -2.44
CA LYS A 22 10.64 4.69 -1.90
C LYS A 22 11.07 5.54 -0.71
N CYS A 23 11.14 4.96 0.48
CA CYS A 23 11.67 5.61 1.67
C CYS A 23 12.98 4.94 2.11
N ARG A 24 13.93 5.75 2.55
CA ARG A 24 15.16 5.25 3.19
C ARG A 24 15.03 5.55 4.67
N LEU A 25 14.95 4.51 5.48
CA LEU A 25 14.84 4.68 6.92
C LEU A 25 16.26 4.65 7.51
N SER A 26 16.73 5.80 7.98
CA SER A 26 18.07 5.98 8.55
C SER A 26 18.32 5.03 9.74
N ALA A 27 17.27 4.76 10.53
CA ALA A 27 17.30 3.82 11.66
C ALA A 27 17.64 2.37 11.26
N PHE A 28 17.47 2.00 9.98
CA PHE A 28 17.69 0.64 9.47
C PHE A 28 18.93 0.55 8.57
N LYS A 29 20.01 1.27 8.92
CA LYS A 29 21.27 1.33 8.13
C LYS A 29 21.06 1.76 6.67
N GLY A 30 20.11 2.67 6.43
CA GLY A 30 19.82 3.15 5.07
C GLY A 30 19.15 2.11 4.17
N GLN A 31 18.57 1.04 4.76
CA GLN A 31 17.74 0.11 4.01
C GLN A 31 16.61 0.85 3.29
N THR A 32 16.40 0.43 2.05
CA THR A 32 15.29 0.88 1.23
C THR A 32 14.03 0.14 1.65
N PHE A 33 12.96 0.91 1.83
CA PHE A 33 11.62 0.41 1.99
C PHE A 33 10.70 1.09 0.99
N TYR A 34 9.53 0.50 0.82
CA TYR A 34 8.46 1.00 -0.03
C TYR A 34 7.24 1.21 0.84
N GLN A 35 6.82 2.46 0.99
CA GLN A 35 5.46 2.78 1.41
C GLN A 35 4.56 2.53 0.22
N TYR A 36 3.59 1.66 0.38
CA TYR A 36 2.70 1.18 -0.65
C TYR A 36 1.27 1.45 -0.23
N ASP A 37 0.50 2.06 -1.13
CA ASP A 37 -0.91 2.35 -0.94
C ASP A 37 -1.71 1.79 -2.13
N TYR A 38 -2.85 1.19 -1.82
CA TYR A 38 -3.78 0.65 -2.80
C TYR A 38 -5.19 1.06 -2.43
N ARG A 39 -5.88 1.72 -3.37
CA ARG A 39 -7.29 2.09 -3.22
C ARG A 39 -8.15 0.98 -3.79
N HIS A 40 -8.89 0.29 -2.94
CA HIS A 40 -9.82 -0.74 -3.40
C HIS A 40 -11.11 -0.14 -3.99
N THR A 41 -11.90 -0.97 -4.65
CA THR A 41 -13.14 -0.56 -5.36
C THR A 41 -14.23 -0.05 -4.44
N ASP A 42 -14.23 -0.45 -3.18
CA ASP A 42 -15.14 0.02 -2.14
C ASP A 42 -14.61 1.25 -1.38
N MET A 43 -13.61 1.93 -1.94
CA MET A 43 -12.90 3.09 -1.37
C MET A 43 -12.04 2.79 -0.14
N GLU A 44 -11.98 1.55 0.34
CA GLU A 44 -11.07 1.20 1.43
C GLU A 44 -9.61 1.34 0.98
N LEU A 45 -8.78 1.91 1.86
CA LEU A 45 -7.38 2.13 1.60
C LEU A 45 -6.56 1.04 2.30
N PHE A 46 -5.83 0.26 1.52
CA PHE A 46 -4.80 -0.63 2.04
C PHE A 46 -3.45 0.08 1.99
N CYS A 47 -2.77 0.19 3.12
CA CYS A 47 -1.41 0.72 3.19
C CYS A 47 -0.45 -0.28 3.85
N THR A 48 0.77 -0.39 3.34
CA THR A 48 1.81 -1.25 3.91
C THR A 48 3.21 -0.73 3.65
N VAL A 49 4.16 -1.14 4.49
CA VAL A 49 5.58 -0.88 4.30
C VAL A 49 6.34 -2.20 4.24
N ALA A 50 7.10 -2.39 3.16
CA ALA A 50 7.97 -3.56 3.01
C ALA A 50 9.28 -3.22 2.29
N LYS A 51 10.22 -4.16 2.30
CA LYS A 51 11.54 -4.00 1.64
C LYS A 51 11.45 -4.04 0.11
N THR A 52 10.43 -4.69 -0.43
CA THR A 52 10.22 -4.86 -1.88
C THR A 52 8.75 -4.61 -2.22
N LEU A 53 8.49 -4.21 -3.47
CA LEU A 53 7.12 -4.05 -3.98
C LEU A 53 6.38 -5.39 -4.07
N ASP A 54 7.07 -6.48 -4.37
CA ASP A 54 6.45 -7.81 -4.44
C ASP A 54 5.89 -8.25 -3.09
N GLU A 55 6.59 -7.96 -2.00
CA GLU A 55 6.07 -8.22 -0.66
C GLU A 55 4.85 -7.33 -0.35
N CYS A 56 4.84 -6.07 -0.79
CA CYS A 56 3.67 -5.21 -0.66
C CYS A 56 2.46 -5.77 -1.43
N ARG A 57 2.67 -6.23 -2.67
CA ARG A 57 1.62 -6.83 -3.51
C ARG A 57 1.10 -8.13 -2.94
N ARG A 58 1.98 -9.00 -2.44
CA ARG A 58 1.60 -10.23 -1.75
C ARG A 58 0.67 -9.94 -0.56
N ARG A 59 0.99 -8.94 0.25
CA ARG A 59 0.13 -8.52 1.38
C ARG A 59 -1.19 -7.91 0.93
N ARG A 60 -1.21 -7.15 -0.17
CA ARG A 60 -2.46 -6.66 -0.78
C ARG A 60 -3.34 -7.84 -1.19
N ASP A 61 -2.77 -8.84 -1.87
CA ASP A 61 -3.54 -9.97 -2.37
C ASP A 61 -4.08 -10.83 -1.21
N GLU A 62 -3.32 -11.00 -0.13
CA GLU A 62 -3.80 -11.61 1.11
C GLU A 62 -4.94 -10.83 1.76
N TRP A 63 -4.86 -9.49 1.75
CA TRP A 63 -5.91 -8.62 2.26
C TRP A 63 -7.19 -8.74 1.41
N LEU A 64 -7.07 -8.71 0.08
CA LEU A 64 -8.19 -8.96 -0.84
C LEU A 64 -8.81 -10.35 -0.62
N ALA A 65 -8.00 -11.39 -0.54
CA ALA A 65 -8.48 -12.76 -0.31
C ALA A 65 -9.18 -12.95 1.05
N LYS A 66 -8.86 -12.14 2.06
CA LYS A 66 -9.59 -12.10 3.33
C LYS A 66 -10.93 -11.40 3.15
N LYS A 67 -10.97 -10.29 2.40
CA LYS A 67 -12.21 -9.55 2.12
C LYS A 67 -13.22 -10.36 1.32
N GLU A 68 -12.78 -11.04 0.26
CA GLU A 68 -13.64 -11.93 -0.52
C GLU A 68 -14.27 -13.01 0.36
N ARG A 69 -13.51 -13.58 1.30
CA ARG A 69 -14.02 -14.55 2.27
C ARG A 69 -15.02 -13.96 3.26
N SER A 70 -14.82 -12.72 3.69
CA SER A 70 -15.75 -12.02 4.59
C SER A 70 -17.04 -11.60 3.88
N ASN A 71 -16.97 -11.25 2.59
CA ASN A 71 -18.13 -10.85 1.80
C ASN A 71 -19.03 -12.05 1.44
N ASN A 72 -18.45 -13.25 1.34
CA ASN A 72 -19.18 -14.48 0.99
C ASN A 72 -19.74 -15.22 2.21
N LYS A 73 -19.92 -14.54 3.36
CA LYS A 73 -20.41 -15.09 4.61
C LYS A 73 -21.62 -14.30 5.10
#